data_AF-A0A851SHY7-F1
#
_entry.id   AF-A0A851SHY7-F1
#
_cell.length_a   1.000
_cell.length_b   1.000
_cell.length_c   1.000
_cell.angle_alpha   90.00
_cell.angle_beta   90.00
_cell.angle_gamma   90.00
#
_symmetry.space_group_name_H-M   'P 1'
#
loop_
_entity.id
_entity.type
_entity.pdbx_description
1 polymer ?
#
loop_
_entity_poly.entity_id
_entity_poly.type
_entity_poly.pdbx_seq_one_letter_code
_entity_poly.pdbx_strand_id
1 'polypeptide(L)'
;RNVGSSQFKTIEDDLVSALVQSGCIPENHGEDMKKMSFQRCARTDKGVSAAGQIVSLKVRLIDDILEKINNHLPSHIRILGLKRVTGGFNSKNKCDARTYSYMLPTFAFAHKDHDVQEELYRLDRETLERVNKLLACYKGTHNFHNFTSQKGPRDPSAKRYIMEMYCGEPFVRENMEFAVIQVKGQSFMMHQIRKMIGLVIAIVKGYAAESIMERSWGEEKVDVPKAPGLGLVLEKVHFEKYNRRFGNDGLHEPLEWTEEEEKIAVFKEQYIYPTIINTEREEKSMANWLNTLPIHDFNSSAVEMQTNNKNSK
;
A
#
# COMPACT_ATOMS: atom_id res chain seq x y z
N ARG A 1 -9.50 -6.67 -18.42
CA ARG A 1 -8.19 -6.02 -18.69
C ARG A 1 -8.43 -4.55 -18.97
N ASN A 2 -7.61 -3.63 -18.47
CA ASN A 2 -7.51 -2.29 -19.08
C ASN A 2 -6.57 -2.44 -20.29
N VAL A 3 -7.10 -2.88 -21.43
CA VAL A 3 -6.32 -3.21 -22.65
C VAL A 3 -5.77 -1.96 -23.35
N GLY A 4 -5.63 -0.81 -22.67
CA GLY A 4 -5.49 0.46 -23.38
C GLY A 4 -4.73 1.61 -22.74
N SER A 5 -3.95 1.45 -21.66
CA SER A 5 -3.27 2.65 -21.12
C SER A 5 -1.99 2.47 -20.30
N SER A 6 -1.29 1.34 -20.37
CA SER A 6 -0.07 1.12 -19.57
C SER A 6 1.08 0.69 -20.47
N GLN A 7 2.17 1.47 -20.51
CA GLN A 7 3.43 1.10 -21.18
C GLN A 7 4.13 -0.10 -20.50
N PHE A 8 3.71 -0.48 -19.28
CA PHE A 8 4.33 -1.55 -18.49
C PHE A 8 3.34 -2.68 -18.21
N LYS A 9 3.84 -3.92 -18.17
CA LYS A 9 3.09 -5.10 -17.73
C LYS A 9 2.69 -4.97 -16.26
N THR A 10 1.57 -5.58 -15.90
CA THR A 10 1.11 -5.71 -14.50
C THR A 10 1.50 -7.06 -13.92
N ILE A 11 1.50 -7.18 -12.59
CA ILE A 11 1.72 -8.47 -11.89
C ILE A 11 0.70 -9.53 -12.32
N GLU A 12 -0.55 -9.13 -12.60
CA GLU A 12 -1.57 -10.05 -13.10
C GLU A 12 -1.25 -10.54 -14.51
N ASP A 13 -0.56 -9.76 -15.36
CA ASP A 13 -0.16 -10.21 -16.70
C ASP A 13 0.89 -11.33 -16.64
N ASP A 14 1.93 -11.18 -15.79
CA ASP A 14 2.95 -12.22 -15.61
C ASP A 14 2.36 -13.47 -14.95
N LEU A 15 1.48 -13.31 -13.95
CA LEU A 15 0.77 -14.43 -13.32
C LEU A 15 -0.13 -15.17 -14.32
N VAL A 16 -0.91 -14.46 -15.12
CA VAL A 16 -1.77 -15.08 -16.13
C VAL A 16 -0.94 -15.82 -17.18
N SER A 17 0.16 -15.21 -17.63
CA SER A 17 1.09 -15.86 -18.57
C SER A 17 1.64 -17.17 -17.98
N ALA A 18 2.10 -17.16 -16.72
CA ALA A 18 2.61 -18.35 -16.04
C ALA A 18 1.53 -19.44 -15.83
N LEU A 19 0.29 -19.05 -15.55
CA LEU A 19 -0.84 -19.98 -15.40
C LEU A 19 -1.21 -20.66 -16.73
N VAL A 20 -1.11 -19.96 -17.86
CA VAL A 20 -1.35 -20.52 -19.20
C VAL A 20 -0.20 -21.46 -19.57
N GLN A 21 1.06 -21.01 -19.43
CA GLN A 21 2.24 -21.80 -19.80
C GLN A 21 2.38 -23.09 -18.99
N SER A 22 2.01 -23.07 -17.71
CA SER A 22 2.02 -24.27 -16.86
C SER A 22 0.84 -25.22 -17.09
N GLY A 23 -0.15 -24.84 -17.94
CA GLY A 23 -1.34 -25.65 -18.20
C GLY A 23 -2.40 -25.61 -17.08
N CYS A 24 -2.27 -24.71 -16.11
CA CYS A 24 -3.24 -24.54 -15.03
C CYS A 24 -4.58 -23.98 -15.52
N ILE A 25 -4.55 -23.15 -16.56
CA ILE A 25 -5.75 -22.58 -17.21
C ILE A 25 -5.62 -22.64 -18.74
N PRO A 26 -6.74 -22.77 -19.47
CA PRO A 26 -6.74 -22.60 -20.93
C PRO A 26 -6.52 -21.12 -21.31
N GLU A 27 -6.01 -20.89 -22.52
CA GLU A 27 -5.67 -19.55 -23.03
C GLU A 27 -6.86 -18.57 -22.98
N ASN A 28 -8.07 -19.04 -23.33
CA ASN A 28 -9.28 -18.24 -23.30
C ASN A 28 -9.68 -17.75 -21.89
N HIS A 29 -9.19 -18.38 -20.81
CA HIS A 29 -9.33 -17.90 -19.43
C HIS A 29 -8.28 -16.83 -19.08
N GLY A 30 -7.12 -16.89 -19.71
CA GLY A 30 -6.11 -15.84 -19.61
C GLY A 30 -6.57 -14.53 -20.27
N GLU A 31 -7.24 -14.64 -21.43
CA GLU A 31 -7.85 -13.51 -22.14
C GLU A 31 -9.01 -12.87 -21.35
N ASP A 32 -9.91 -13.71 -20.83
CA ASP A 32 -11.02 -13.30 -19.97
C ASP A 32 -10.96 -13.98 -18.60
N MET A 33 -10.28 -13.31 -17.67
CA MET A 33 -10.07 -13.77 -16.29
C MET A 33 -11.39 -14.00 -15.52
N LYS A 34 -12.53 -13.49 -16.00
CA LYS A 34 -13.84 -13.80 -15.40
C LYS A 34 -14.19 -15.28 -15.51
N LYS A 35 -13.76 -15.96 -16.59
CA LYS A 35 -14.04 -17.39 -16.83
C LYS A 35 -13.40 -18.30 -15.79
N MET A 36 -12.26 -17.89 -15.23
CA MET A 36 -11.62 -18.56 -14.08
C MET A 36 -12.01 -17.98 -12.72
N SER A 37 -13.04 -17.13 -12.65
CA SER A 37 -13.50 -16.49 -11.40
C SER A 37 -12.39 -15.75 -10.64
N PHE A 38 -11.43 -15.13 -11.36
CA PHE A 38 -10.27 -14.51 -10.75
C PHE A 38 -10.64 -13.29 -9.88
N GLN A 39 -10.18 -13.29 -8.63
CA GLN A 39 -10.32 -12.20 -7.67
C GLN A 39 -8.99 -11.93 -6.97
N ARG A 40 -8.81 -10.69 -6.50
CA ARG A 40 -7.63 -10.25 -5.74
C ARG A 40 -8.06 -9.46 -4.51
N CYS A 41 -7.37 -9.63 -3.39
CA CYS A 41 -7.69 -8.95 -2.13
C CYS A 41 -7.30 -7.48 -2.12
N ALA A 42 -6.18 -7.14 -2.76
CA ALA A 42 -5.68 -5.77 -2.85
C ALA A 42 -5.35 -5.42 -4.31
N ARG A 43 -5.76 -4.23 -4.73
CA ARG A 43 -5.28 -3.63 -5.97
C ARG A 43 -4.17 -2.66 -5.59
N THR A 44 -2.93 -3.09 -5.77
CA THR A 44 -1.75 -2.27 -5.49
C THR A 44 -1.57 -1.24 -6.61
N ASP A 45 -1.19 -0.01 -6.25
CA ASP A 45 -0.90 1.05 -7.23
C ASP A 45 0.43 0.78 -7.95
N LYS A 46 0.72 1.53 -9.02
CA LYS A 46 2.01 1.47 -9.72
C LYS A 46 3.17 1.70 -8.74
N GLY A 47 4.16 0.80 -8.78
CA GLY A 47 5.37 0.87 -7.96
C GLY A 47 5.20 0.37 -6.51
N VAL A 48 4.02 -0.16 -6.16
CA VAL A 48 3.75 -0.71 -4.82
C VAL A 48 4.04 -2.21 -4.79
N SER A 49 4.83 -2.64 -3.80
CA SER A 49 5.20 -4.04 -3.58
C SER A 49 4.16 -4.80 -2.76
N ALA A 50 4.25 -6.13 -2.74
CA ALA A 50 3.41 -6.97 -1.88
C ALA A 50 4.17 -8.22 -1.41
N ALA A 51 4.22 -8.42 -0.10
CA ALA A 51 4.75 -9.63 0.52
C ALA A 51 3.66 -10.70 0.71
N GLY A 52 2.41 -10.27 0.94
CA GLY A 52 1.27 -11.14 1.23
C GLY A 52 0.04 -10.86 0.37
N GLN A 53 0.20 -10.67 -0.94
CA GLN A 53 -0.95 -10.58 -1.84
C GLN A 53 -1.69 -11.91 -1.89
N ILE A 54 -3.02 -11.86 -1.89
CA ILE A 54 -3.89 -13.03 -1.99
C ILE A 54 -4.81 -12.88 -3.20
N VAL A 55 -4.83 -13.93 -4.02
CA VAL A 55 -5.75 -14.09 -5.14
C VAL A 55 -6.55 -15.38 -4.99
N SER A 56 -7.73 -15.44 -5.60
CA SER A 56 -8.52 -16.66 -5.70
C SER A 56 -9.01 -16.85 -7.13
N LEU A 57 -8.92 -18.07 -7.65
CA LEU A 57 -9.27 -18.42 -9.01
C LEU A 57 -9.56 -19.92 -9.12
N LYS A 58 -10.17 -20.34 -10.24
CA LYS A 58 -10.40 -21.74 -10.60
C LYS A 58 -9.32 -22.19 -11.59
N VAL A 59 -8.62 -23.27 -11.25
CA VAL A 59 -7.54 -23.85 -12.05
C VAL A 59 -7.73 -25.36 -12.18
N ARG A 60 -7.08 -25.97 -13.17
CA ARG A 60 -6.83 -27.42 -13.16
C ARG A 60 -5.74 -27.70 -12.13
N LEU A 61 -6.02 -28.55 -11.17
CA LEU A 61 -5.04 -28.94 -10.17
C LEU A 61 -4.12 -30.00 -10.77
N ILE A 62 -2.95 -29.55 -11.23
CA ILE A 62 -1.89 -30.40 -11.78
C ILE A 62 -0.89 -30.77 -10.68
N ASP A 63 -0.13 -31.85 -10.89
CA ASP A 63 0.98 -32.21 -10.00
C ASP A 63 2.04 -31.09 -9.97
N ASP A 64 2.61 -30.85 -8.79
CA ASP A 64 3.65 -29.83 -8.56
C ASP A 64 3.27 -28.42 -9.04
N ILE A 65 1.97 -28.09 -8.96
CA ILE A 65 1.40 -26.83 -9.45
C ILE A 65 2.17 -25.57 -9.01
N LEU A 66 2.62 -25.53 -7.75
CA LEU A 66 3.30 -24.36 -7.20
C LEU A 66 4.68 -24.17 -7.84
N GLU A 67 5.43 -25.25 -8.04
CA GLU A 67 6.73 -25.22 -8.72
C GLU A 67 6.56 -24.86 -10.20
N LYS A 68 5.63 -25.52 -10.89
CA LYS A 68 5.38 -25.28 -12.32
C LYS A 68 4.98 -23.83 -12.61
N ILE A 69 4.13 -23.21 -11.79
CA ILE A 69 3.79 -21.79 -11.97
C ILE A 69 5.02 -20.91 -11.73
N ASN A 70 5.77 -21.15 -10.64
CA ASN A 70 6.95 -20.35 -10.30
C ASN A 70 8.07 -20.43 -11.35
N ASN A 71 8.22 -21.55 -12.07
CA ASN A 71 9.20 -21.71 -13.14
C ASN A 71 8.95 -20.77 -14.34
N HIS A 72 7.72 -20.26 -14.49
CA HIS A 72 7.36 -19.29 -15.53
C HIS A 72 7.26 -17.85 -15.00
N LEU A 73 7.60 -17.60 -13.73
CA LEU A 73 7.57 -16.28 -13.11
C LEU A 73 8.99 -15.69 -12.96
N PRO A 74 9.16 -14.38 -13.20
CA PRO A 74 10.43 -13.72 -12.94
C PRO A 74 10.77 -13.76 -11.44
N SER A 75 12.05 -13.65 -11.08
CA SER A 75 12.53 -13.84 -9.69
C SER A 75 11.83 -12.99 -8.63
N HIS A 76 11.41 -11.78 -9.02
CA HIS A 76 10.71 -10.82 -8.16
C HIS A 76 9.18 -11.03 -8.08
N ILE A 77 8.64 -12.14 -8.62
CA ILE A 77 7.25 -12.57 -8.44
C ILE A 77 7.24 -14.04 -8.04
N ARG A 78 6.65 -14.37 -6.89
CA ARG A 78 6.60 -15.73 -6.36
C ARG A 78 5.24 -16.10 -5.81
N ILE A 79 4.80 -17.32 -6.09
CA ILE A 79 3.68 -17.98 -5.41
C ILE A 79 4.25 -18.71 -4.21
N LEU A 80 3.95 -18.20 -3.01
CA LEU A 80 4.56 -18.68 -1.77
C LEU A 80 3.78 -19.83 -1.13
N GLY A 81 2.46 -19.87 -1.35
CA GLY A 81 1.55 -20.90 -0.85
C GLY A 81 0.31 -21.05 -1.74
N LEU A 82 -0.37 -22.20 -1.60
CA LEU A 82 -1.59 -22.51 -2.31
C LEU A 82 -2.50 -23.36 -1.42
N LYS A 83 -3.78 -22.99 -1.32
CA LYS A 83 -4.80 -23.76 -0.60
C LYS A 83 -6.03 -23.98 -1.45
N ARG A 84 -6.62 -25.17 -1.34
CA ARG A 84 -7.93 -25.46 -1.94
C ARG A 84 -9.01 -24.83 -1.06
N VAL A 85 -10.05 -24.33 -1.71
CA VAL A 85 -11.18 -23.66 -1.05
C VAL A 85 -12.48 -24.10 -1.71
N THR A 86 -13.62 -23.80 -1.09
CA THR A 86 -14.92 -24.07 -1.69
C THR A 86 -15.15 -23.23 -2.95
N GLY A 87 -15.94 -23.76 -3.88
CA GLY A 87 -16.15 -23.12 -5.19
C GLY A 87 -16.83 -21.74 -5.14
N GLY A 88 -17.47 -21.39 -4.03
CA GLY A 88 -18.09 -20.08 -3.80
C GLY A 88 -17.18 -19.06 -3.08
N PHE A 89 -15.96 -19.45 -2.73
CA PHE A 89 -15.02 -18.57 -2.04
C PHE A 89 -14.59 -17.39 -2.94
N ASN A 90 -14.58 -16.19 -2.38
CA ASN A 90 -14.10 -14.98 -3.04
C ASN A 90 -13.17 -14.23 -2.07
N SER A 91 -11.87 -14.27 -2.36
CA SER A 91 -10.82 -13.70 -1.51
C SER A 91 -11.06 -12.23 -1.15
N LYS A 92 -11.46 -11.41 -2.12
CA LYS A 92 -11.75 -9.98 -1.93
C LYS A 92 -12.91 -9.73 -0.95
N ASN A 93 -13.96 -10.54 -1.05
CA ASN A 93 -15.17 -10.34 -0.25
C ASN A 93 -15.03 -10.95 1.15
N LYS A 94 -14.13 -11.91 1.34
CA LYS A 94 -13.89 -12.58 2.62
C LYS A 94 -12.78 -11.96 3.45
N CYS A 95 -11.92 -11.12 2.88
CA CYS A 95 -10.87 -10.45 3.65
C CYS A 95 -11.42 -9.28 4.49
N ASP A 96 -10.94 -9.20 5.72
CA ASP A 96 -11.46 -8.31 6.77
C ASP A 96 -10.64 -7.04 6.95
N ALA A 97 -9.32 -7.16 6.77
CA ALA A 97 -8.37 -6.07 6.93
C ALA A 97 -7.14 -6.30 6.05
N ARG A 98 -6.34 -5.26 5.91
CA ARG A 98 -5.00 -5.33 5.30
C ARG A 98 -4.03 -4.62 6.23
N THR A 99 -2.84 -5.18 6.35
CA THR A 99 -1.69 -4.51 6.94
C THR A 99 -0.73 -4.14 5.83
N TYR A 100 -0.34 -2.87 5.80
CA TYR A 100 0.71 -2.36 4.92
C TYR A 100 1.87 -1.85 5.76
N SER A 101 3.06 -1.91 5.20
CA SER A 101 4.24 -1.19 5.67
C SER A 101 4.64 -0.15 4.63
N TYR A 102 5.28 0.93 5.09
CA TYR A 102 5.88 1.95 4.25
C TYR A 102 7.30 2.22 4.76
N MET A 103 8.29 1.71 4.02
CA MET A 103 9.70 1.97 4.29
C MET A 103 10.10 3.30 3.65
N LEU A 104 10.76 4.16 4.41
CA LEU A 104 11.22 5.46 3.92
C LEU A 104 12.55 5.89 4.55
N PRO A 105 13.38 6.65 3.81
CA PRO A 105 14.52 7.34 4.42
C PRO A 105 14.06 8.34 5.48
N THR A 106 14.76 8.39 6.62
CA THR A 106 14.33 9.20 7.77
C THR A 106 14.44 10.70 7.56
N PHE A 107 15.24 11.17 6.59
CA PHE A 107 15.27 12.60 6.20
C PHE A 107 13.90 13.12 5.69
N ALA A 108 12.95 12.23 5.41
CA ALA A 108 11.55 12.59 5.22
C ALA A 108 10.91 13.25 6.46
N PHE A 109 11.51 13.12 7.64
CA PHE A 109 11.07 13.75 8.88
C PHE A 109 11.96 14.92 9.33
N ALA A 110 13.06 15.19 8.63
CA ALA A 110 13.94 16.33 8.93
C ALA A 110 13.20 17.66 8.79
N HIS A 111 13.14 18.48 9.84
CA HIS A 111 12.51 19.80 9.80
C HIS A 111 13.25 20.71 8.82
N LYS A 112 12.52 21.36 7.91
CA LYS A 112 13.11 22.09 6.76
C LYS A 112 14.08 23.21 7.15
N ASP A 113 13.89 23.83 8.31
CA ASP A 113 14.68 25.00 8.75
C ASP A 113 15.78 24.66 9.76
N HIS A 114 15.69 23.51 10.44
CA HIS A 114 16.55 23.21 11.61
C HIS A 114 17.50 22.05 11.36
N ASP A 115 17.14 21.14 10.45
CA ASP A 115 17.85 19.89 10.24
C ASP A 115 18.57 19.83 8.90
N VAL A 116 19.58 18.98 8.84
CA VAL A 116 20.26 18.61 7.60
C VAL A 116 19.26 17.88 6.68
N GLN A 117 19.11 18.33 5.44
CA GLN A 117 18.12 17.80 4.48
C GLN A 117 18.69 16.68 3.58
N GLU A 118 19.66 15.93 4.10
CA GLU A 118 20.45 14.95 3.33
C GLU A 118 20.51 13.60 4.04
N GLU A 119 21.13 12.61 3.40
CA GLU A 119 21.26 11.22 3.88
C GLU A 119 22.03 11.07 5.21
N LEU A 120 22.70 12.14 5.65
CA LEU A 120 23.37 12.26 6.94
C LEU A 120 22.41 12.49 8.12
N TYR A 121 21.15 12.87 7.85
CA TYR A 121 20.14 13.04 8.89
C TYR A 121 19.94 11.75 9.69
N ARG A 122 19.74 11.88 10.99
CA ARG A 122 19.39 10.79 11.89
C ARG A 122 18.17 11.19 12.69
N LEU A 123 17.16 10.32 12.71
CA LEU A 123 15.90 10.56 13.38
C LEU A 123 16.10 10.51 14.89
N ASP A 124 15.89 11.64 15.55
CA ASP A 124 15.86 11.68 17.00
C ASP A 124 14.52 11.15 17.56
N ARG A 125 14.54 10.84 18.85
CA ARG A 125 13.39 10.27 19.56
C ARG A 125 12.21 11.25 19.66
N GLU A 126 12.46 12.55 19.78
CA GLU A 126 11.41 13.56 19.92
C GLU A 126 10.59 13.68 18.63
N THR A 127 11.27 13.70 17.49
CA THR A 127 10.68 13.72 16.16
C THR A 127 9.92 12.42 15.90
N LEU A 128 10.47 11.25 16.27
CA LEU A 128 9.75 9.97 16.16
C LEU A 128 8.48 9.92 17.03
N GLU A 129 8.53 10.43 18.26
CA GLU A 129 7.36 10.55 19.14
C GLU A 129 6.29 11.47 18.53
N ARG A 130 6.71 12.60 17.94
CA ARG A 130 5.82 13.51 17.21
C ARG A 130 5.18 12.86 15.99
N VAL A 131 5.95 12.13 15.18
CA VAL A 131 5.44 11.33 14.06
C VAL A 131 4.38 10.35 14.54
N ASN A 132 4.67 9.58 15.60
CA ASN A 132 3.76 8.60 16.16
C ASN A 132 2.47 9.22 16.73
N LYS A 133 2.56 10.39 17.35
CA LYS A 133 1.38 11.15 17.81
C LYS A 133 0.46 11.53 16.64
N LEU A 134 1.04 12.01 15.52
CA LEU A 134 0.27 12.38 14.33
C LEU A 134 -0.33 11.15 13.62
N LEU A 135 0.43 10.06 13.51
CA LEU A 135 -0.07 8.79 12.93
C LEU A 135 -1.22 8.21 13.76
N ALA A 136 -1.16 8.31 15.09
CA ALA A 136 -2.21 7.83 15.98
C ALA A 136 -3.54 8.57 15.78
N CYS A 137 -3.54 9.82 15.31
CA CYS A 137 -4.76 10.57 14.98
C CYS A 137 -5.59 9.91 13.86
N TYR A 138 -4.96 9.09 13.00
CA TYR A 138 -5.69 8.35 11.97
C TYR A 138 -6.52 7.19 12.52
N LYS A 139 -6.23 6.70 13.73
CA LYS A 139 -6.96 5.58 14.33
C LYS A 139 -8.44 5.91 14.49
N GLY A 140 -9.30 4.93 14.24
CA GLY A 140 -10.75 5.11 14.28
C GLY A 140 -11.38 5.25 12.91
N THR A 141 -12.64 5.70 12.91
CA THR A 141 -13.42 5.89 11.69
C THR A 141 -13.47 7.37 11.35
N HIS A 142 -12.85 7.74 10.22
CA HIS A 142 -12.83 9.11 9.73
C HIS A 142 -13.31 9.19 8.29
N ASN A 143 -13.54 10.40 7.81
CA ASN A 143 -13.91 10.66 6.43
C ASN A 143 -12.68 10.97 5.57
N PHE A 144 -12.19 9.96 4.85
CA PHE A 144 -10.94 10.04 4.10
C PHE A 144 -11.09 10.63 2.69
N HIS A 145 -12.10 11.48 2.44
CA HIS A 145 -12.38 12.01 1.08
C HIS A 145 -11.22 12.84 0.50
N ASN A 146 -10.47 13.56 1.34
CA ASN A 146 -9.26 14.30 0.94
C ASN A 146 -8.05 13.38 0.68
N PHE A 147 -8.08 12.17 1.23
CA PHE A 147 -7.03 11.17 1.12
C PHE A 147 -7.19 10.26 -0.11
N THR A 148 -8.08 10.60 -1.03
CA THR A 148 -8.26 9.85 -2.28
C THR A 148 -8.56 10.84 -3.41
N SER A 149 -8.74 10.30 -4.62
CA SER A 149 -9.25 11.05 -5.76
C SER A 149 -10.73 10.72 -5.96
N GLN A 150 -11.48 11.65 -6.57
CA GLN A 150 -12.88 11.43 -7.03
C GLN A 150 -13.87 11.05 -5.91
N LYS A 151 -13.68 11.59 -4.69
CA LYS A 151 -14.63 11.46 -3.58
C LYS A 151 -15.04 12.82 -3.04
N GLY A 152 -16.35 12.99 -2.85
CA GLY A 152 -16.92 14.16 -2.22
C GLY A 152 -16.93 14.03 -0.69
N PRO A 153 -16.98 15.16 0.04
CA PRO A 153 -16.99 15.17 1.50
C PRO A 153 -18.20 14.45 2.12
N ARG A 154 -19.32 14.34 1.40
CA ARG A 154 -20.52 13.65 1.90
C ARG A 154 -20.68 12.23 1.38
N ASP A 155 -19.72 11.69 0.63
CA ASP A 155 -19.79 10.32 0.12
C ASP A 155 -19.57 9.33 1.29
N PRO A 156 -20.57 8.52 1.68
CA PRO A 156 -20.42 7.57 2.79
C PRO A 156 -19.33 6.54 2.53
N SER A 157 -19.05 6.23 1.26
CA SER A 157 -17.98 5.33 0.85
C SER A 157 -16.58 5.96 0.96
N ALA A 158 -16.44 7.19 1.44
CA ALA A 158 -15.15 7.77 1.86
C ALA A 158 -14.82 7.50 3.34
N LYS A 159 -15.80 7.05 4.14
CA LYS A 159 -15.54 6.66 5.54
C LYS A 159 -14.73 5.38 5.60
N ARG A 160 -13.61 5.40 6.30
CA ARG A 160 -12.72 4.24 6.47
C ARG A 160 -12.32 4.09 7.92
N TYR A 161 -12.06 2.84 8.29
CA TYR A 161 -11.67 2.47 9.64
C TYR A 161 -10.21 2.04 9.66
N ILE A 162 -9.38 2.81 10.35
CA ILE A 162 -7.99 2.48 10.64
C ILE A 162 -7.94 1.89 12.05
N MET A 163 -7.35 0.70 12.15
CA MET A 163 -7.23 -0.04 13.39
C MET A 163 -5.99 0.44 14.16
N GLU A 164 -4.90 0.67 13.45
CA GLU A 164 -3.60 1.06 14.01
C GLU A 164 -2.72 1.70 12.93
N MET A 165 -1.90 2.66 13.33
CA MET A 165 -0.84 3.23 12.49
C MET A 165 0.27 3.79 13.37
N TYR A 166 1.52 3.39 13.11
CA TYR A 166 2.70 3.85 13.85
C TYR A 166 3.97 3.72 13.01
N CYS A 167 5.03 4.41 13.42
CA CYS A 167 6.38 4.32 12.89
C CYS A 167 7.27 3.59 13.90
N GLY A 168 7.97 2.55 13.45
CA GLY A 168 8.98 1.85 14.26
C GLY A 168 10.28 2.65 14.39
N GLU A 169 11.17 2.13 15.23
CA GLU A 169 12.53 2.67 15.42
C GLU A 169 13.32 2.67 14.10
N PRO A 170 14.18 3.68 13.89
CA PRO A 170 15.00 3.75 12.70
C PRO A 170 16.09 2.68 12.71
N PHE A 171 16.57 2.32 11.52
CA PHE A 171 17.70 1.42 11.32
C PHE A 171 18.54 1.89 10.14
N VAL A 172 19.83 1.60 10.18
CA VAL A 172 20.78 2.01 9.14
C VAL A 172 21.10 0.83 8.21
N ARG A 173 21.02 1.07 6.90
CA ARG A 173 21.50 0.16 5.85
C ARG A 173 22.36 0.97 4.89
N GLU A 174 23.59 0.53 4.67
CA GLU A 174 24.50 1.12 3.68
C GLU A 174 24.64 2.66 3.82
N ASN A 175 24.85 3.12 5.07
CA ASN A 175 24.99 4.53 5.49
C ASN A 175 23.72 5.41 5.41
N MET A 176 22.61 4.91 4.89
CA MET A 176 21.32 5.60 4.90
C MET A 176 20.44 5.05 6.04
N GLU A 177 19.78 5.96 6.75
CA GLU A 177 18.85 5.59 7.81
C GLU A 177 17.41 5.52 7.27
N PHE A 178 16.71 4.44 7.61
CA PHE A 178 15.33 4.17 7.24
C PHE A 178 14.47 3.95 8.47
N ALA A 179 13.18 4.21 8.33
CA ALA A 179 12.17 3.77 9.28
C ALA A 179 11.05 3.04 8.54
N VAL A 180 10.21 2.30 9.28
CA VAL A 180 9.04 1.63 8.73
C VAL A 180 7.78 2.12 9.43
N ILE A 181 6.88 2.70 8.65
CA ILE A 181 5.51 2.98 9.09
C ILE A 181 4.65 1.75 8.84
N GLN A 182 3.95 1.25 9.84
CA GLN A 182 2.95 0.20 9.68
C GLN A 182 1.54 0.78 9.83
N VAL A 183 0.62 0.32 8.98
CA VAL A 183 -0.80 0.69 9.05
C VAL A 183 -1.67 -0.54 8.85
N LYS A 184 -2.61 -0.74 9.77
CA LYS A 184 -3.65 -1.77 9.69
C LYS A 184 -5.01 -1.09 9.56
N GLY A 185 -5.75 -1.47 8.53
CA GLY A 185 -7.08 -0.91 8.27
C GLY A 185 -8.01 -1.93 7.65
N GLN A 186 -9.31 -1.71 7.81
CA GLN A 186 -10.34 -2.63 7.28
C GLN A 186 -10.33 -2.64 5.74
N SER A 187 -10.22 -1.45 5.15
CA SER A 187 -10.09 -1.27 3.71
C SER A 187 -9.43 0.08 3.42
N PHE A 188 -8.83 0.20 2.24
CA PHE A 188 -8.15 1.42 1.80
C PHE A 188 -8.66 1.83 0.42
N MET A 189 -8.81 3.14 0.21
CA MET A 189 -9.07 3.74 -1.09
C MET A 189 -7.78 3.92 -1.88
N MET A 190 -7.92 4.20 -3.18
CA MET A 190 -6.80 4.56 -4.04
C MET A 190 -6.02 5.73 -3.43
N HIS A 191 -4.69 5.64 -3.41
CA HIS A 191 -3.78 6.64 -2.82
C HIS A 191 -3.91 6.90 -1.30
N GLN A 192 -4.84 6.26 -0.58
CA GLN A 192 -5.15 6.62 0.81
C GLN A 192 -3.94 6.61 1.74
N ILE A 193 -3.24 5.47 1.80
CA ILE A 193 -2.08 5.32 2.70
C ILE A 193 -0.98 6.32 2.35
N ARG A 194 -0.70 6.50 1.05
CA ARG A 194 0.33 7.42 0.55
C ARG A 194 0.00 8.88 0.88
N LYS A 195 -1.28 9.26 0.84
CA LYS A 195 -1.73 10.59 1.25
C LYS A 195 -1.71 10.77 2.77
N MET A 196 -2.06 9.74 3.54
CA MET A 196 -1.97 9.77 5.00
C MET A 196 -0.53 10.03 5.46
N ILE A 197 0.43 9.29 4.88
CA ILE A 197 1.86 9.45 5.14
C ILE A 197 2.36 10.80 4.63
N GLY A 198 1.97 11.20 3.42
CA GLY A 198 2.38 12.49 2.84
C GLY A 198 1.98 13.70 3.67
N LEU A 199 0.78 13.69 4.27
CA LEU A 199 0.34 14.76 5.16
C LEU A 199 1.18 14.84 6.43
N VAL A 200 1.48 13.70 7.06
CA VAL A 200 2.32 13.65 8.26
C VAL A 200 3.72 14.15 7.96
N ILE A 201 4.31 13.75 6.83
CA ILE A 201 5.61 14.26 6.38
C ILE A 201 5.56 15.79 6.21
N ALA A 202 4.54 16.33 5.54
CA ALA A 202 4.41 17.78 5.35
C ALA A 202 4.34 18.55 6.68
N ILE A 203 3.64 18.00 7.67
CA ILE A 203 3.52 18.60 9.02
C ILE A 203 4.86 18.54 9.76
N VAL A 204 5.49 17.37 9.79
CA VAL A 204 6.73 17.15 10.54
C VAL A 204 7.87 17.98 9.98
N LYS A 205 7.97 18.08 8.64
CA LYS A 205 8.96 18.93 7.96
C LYS A 205 8.69 20.44 8.08
N GLY A 206 7.53 20.85 8.61
CA GLY A 206 7.19 22.25 8.83
C GLY A 206 6.56 22.98 7.63
N TYR A 207 6.04 22.25 6.64
CA TYR A 207 5.29 22.84 5.52
C TYR A 207 3.81 23.10 5.85
N ALA A 208 3.25 22.33 6.79
CA ALA A 208 1.86 22.46 7.21
C ALA A 208 1.74 22.50 8.74
N ALA A 209 0.77 23.26 9.24
CA ALA A 209 0.43 23.27 10.67
C ALA A 209 -0.32 21.98 11.07
N GLU A 210 -0.15 21.51 12.32
CA GLU A 210 -0.82 20.29 12.81
C GLU A 210 -2.36 20.35 12.72
N SER A 211 -2.94 21.55 12.78
CA SER A 211 -4.38 21.79 12.64
C SER A 211 -4.96 21.30 11.30
N ILE A 212 -4.13 21.12 10.26
CA ILE A 212 -4.57 20.57 8.98
C ILE A 212 -5.09 19.14 9.11
N MET A 213 -4.66 18.39 10.12
CA MET A 213 -5.11 17.02 10.37
C MET A 213 -6.62 17.00 10.61
N GLU A 214 -7.12 17.79 11.56
CA GLU A 214 -8.56 17.86 11.87
C GLU A 214 -9.35 18.44 10.70
N ARG A 215 -8.82 19.50 10.07
CA ARG A 215 -9.45 20.13 8.91
C ARG A 215 -9.60 19.16 7.73
N SER A 216 -8.66 18.24 7.55
CA SER A 216 -8.69 17.25 6.45
C SER A 216 -9.87 16.27 6.54
N TRP A 217 -10.48 16.10 7.73
CA TRP A 217 -11.68 15.29 7.95
C TRP A 217 -12.98 16.04 7.68
N GLY A 218 -12.93 17.37 7.70
CA GLY A 218 -14.06 18.27 7.47
C GLY A 218 -14.54 18.26 6.02
N GLU A 219 -15.51 19.12 5.71
CA GLU A 219 -16.05 19.23 4.34
C GLU A 219 -15.11 19.97 3.37
N GLU A 220 -14.14 20.74 3.92
CA GLU A 220 -13.17 21.48 3.13
C GLU A 220 -12.28 20.56 2.30
N LYS A 221 -11.89 21.05 1.12
CA LYS A 221 -10.87 20.40 0.30
C LYS A 221 -9.49 20.82 0.76
N VAL A 222 -8.67 19.80 1.02
CA VAL A 222 -7.26 19.95 1.40
C VAL A 222 -6.41 19.29 0.32
N ASP A 223 -5.42 20.01 -0.19
CA ASP A 223 -4.45 19.45 -1.13
C ASP A 223 -3.43 18.58 -0.39
N VAL A 224 -3.81 17.33 -0.14
CA VAL A 224 -2.98 16.38 0.60
C VAL A 224 -1.86 15.82 -0.30
N PRO A 225 -0.58 16.00 0.07
CA PRO A 225 0.56 15.44 -0.67
C PRO A 225 0.49 13.93 -0.75
N LYS A 226 0.85 13.36 -1.90
CA LYS A 226 0.85 11.91 -2.12
C LYS A 226 2.27 11.37 -2.18
N ALA A 227 2.72 10.72 -1.10
CA ALA A 227 4.04 10.09 -1.03
C ALA A 227 4.28 9.10 -2.20
N PRO A 228 5.53 8.78 -2.55
CA PRO A 228 5.87 7.79 -3.58
C PRO A 228 5.22 6.42 -3.34
N GLY A 229 5.13 5.61 -4.40
CA GLY A 229 4.64 4.22 -4.29
C GLY A 229 5.71 3.24 -3.81
N LEU A 230 6.98 3.58 -4.05
CA LEU A 230 8.15 2.72 -3.87
C LEU A 230 8.23 2.06 -2.49
N GLY A 231 8.09 2.86 -1.44
CA GLY A 231 8.19 2.38 -0.06
C GLY A 231 7.02 1.52 0.41
N LEU A 232 5.88 1.52 -0.30
CA LEU A 232 4.65 0.87 0.14
C LEU A 232 4.67 -0.63 -0.16
N VAL A 233 4.42 -1.44 0.87
CA VAL A 233 4.35 -2.90 0.77
C VAL A 233 3.05 -3.41 1.41
N LEU A 234 2.28 -4.22 0.68
CA LEU A 234 1.22 -5.01 1.29
C LEU A 234 1.83 -6.18 2.08
N GLU A 235 1.80 -6.10 3.41
CA GLU A 235 2.37 -7.12 4.30
C GLU A 235 1.45 -8.33 4.44
N LYS A 236 0.18 -8.08 4.80
CA LYS A 236 -0.74 -9.15 5.17
C LYS A 236 -2.18 -8.85 4.79
N VAL A 237 -2.87 -9.85 4.27
CA VAL A 237 -4.32 -9.86 4.12
C VAL A 237 -4.92 -10.72 5.23
N HIS A 238 -5.91 -10.16 5.90
CA HIS A 238 -6.49 -10.70 7.12
C HIS A 238 -7.83 -11.38 6.84
N PHE A 239 -8.04 -12.58 7.38
CA PHE A 239 -9.24 -13.41 7.21
C PHE A 239 -9.82 -13.88 8.56
N GLU A 240 -9.55 -13.19 9.67
CA GLU A 240 -9.92 -13.68 11.00
C GLU A 240 -11.44 -13.83 11.19
N LYS A 241 -12.28 -12.98 10.57
CA LYS A 241 -13.74 -13.15 10.65
C LYS A 241 -14.20 -14.33 9.80
N TYR A 242 -13.55 -14.58 8.66
CA TYR A 242 -13.80 -15.79 7.88
C TYR A 242 -13.44 -17.04 8.69
N ASN A 243 -12.25 -17.09 9.28
CA ASN A 243 -11.79 -18.22 10.09
C ASN A 243 -12.69 -18.44 11.31
N ARG A 244 -13.10 -17.38 12.01
CA ARG A 244 -14.04 -17.50 13.14
C ARG A 244 -15.39 -18.09 12.74
N ARG A 245 -15.88 -17.76 11.55
CA ARG A 245 -17.21 -18.16 11.08
C ARG A 245 -17.22 -19.55 10.43
N PHE A 246 -16.16 -19.91 9.71
CA PHE A 246 -16.12 -21.12 8.89
C PHE A 246 -15.00 -22.08 9.28
N GLY A 247 -13.91 -21.61 9.88
CA GLY A 247 -12.72 -22.44 10.16
C GLY A 247 -12.93 -23.55 11.20
N ASN A 248 -14.05 -23.53 11.95
CA ASN A 248 -14.36 -24.52 12.98
C ASN A 248 -15.59 -25.38 12.65
N ASP A 249 -16.10 -25.34 11.42
CA ASP A 249 -17.31 -26.06 11.05
C ASP A 249 -17.06 -27.52 10.60
N GLY A 250 -15.81 -27.97 10.65
CA GLY A 250 -15.39 -29.32 10.24
C GLY A 250 -15.40 -29.55 8.73
N LEU A 251 -15.78 -28.54 7.94
CA LEU A 251 -15.90 -28.61 6.47
C LEU A 251 -14.92 -27.67 5.77
N HIS A 252 -14.60 -26.52 6.39
CA HIS A 252 -13.71 -25.52 5.80
C HIS A 252 -12.39 -25.41 6.57
N GLU A 253 -11.28 -25.46 5.84
CA GLU A 253 -9.97 -25.13 6.40
C GLU A 253 -9.87 -23.62 6.69
N PRO A 254 -9.30 -23.22 7.85
CA PRO A 254 -8.91 -21.85 8.11
C PRO A 254 -7.94 -21.32 7.04
N LEU A 255 -8.11 -20.06 6.65
CA LEU A 255 -7.20 -19.36 5.75
C LEU A 255 -6.09 -18.70 6.55
N GLU A 256 -5.10 -19.50 6.92
CA GLU A 256 -3.89 -19.08 7.63
C GLU A 256 -2.64 -19.54 6.87
N TRP A 257 -1.61 -18.70 6.84
CA TRP A 257 -0.41 -18.90 6.02
C TRP A 257 0.84 -19.05 6.91
N THR A 258 0.67 -19.67 8.07
CA THR A 258 1.72 -19.81 9.11
C THR A 258 2.93 -20.58 8.59
N GLU A 259 2.70 -21.61 7.77
CA GLU A 259 3.77 -22.41 7.14
C GLU A 259 4.55 -21.61 6.08
N GLU A 260 3.96 -20.54 5.54
CA GLU A 260 4.59 -19.66 4.56
C GLU A 260 5.26 -18.43 5.16
N GLU A 261 5.15 -18.18 6.47
CA GLU A 261 5.69 -16.96 7.11
C GLU A 261 7.19 -16.81 6.90
N GLU A 262 7.96 -17.89 6.98
CA GLU A 262 9.40 -17.88 6.69
C GLU A 262 9.68 -17.53 5.23
N LYS A 263 8.96 -18.13 4.27
CA LYS A 263 9.10 -17.83 2.84
C LYS A 263 8.77 -16.37 2.53
N ILE A 264 7.74 -15.83 3.18
CA ILE A 264 7.36 -14.41 3.06
C ILE A 264 8.47 -13.51 3.59
N ALA A 265 9.05 -13.84 4.76
CA ALA A 265 10.14 -13.08 5.34
C ALA A 265 11.39 -13.09 4.44
N VAL A 266 11.79 -14.27 3.97
CA VAL A 266 12.93 -14.42 3.04
C VAL A 266 12.69 -13.63 1.75
N PHE A 267 11.49 -13.70 1.17
CA PHE A 267 11.16 -12.95 -0.04
C PHE A 267 11.26 -11.43 0.15
N LYS A 268 10.81 -10.92 1.31
CA LYS A 268 10.95 -9.50 1.64
C LYS A 268 12.41 -9.06 1.71
N GLU A 269 13.23 -9.79 2.45
CA GLU A 269 14.65 -9.48 2.67
C GLU A 269 15.49 -9.63 1.39
N GLN A 270 15.14 -10.56 0.50
CA GLN A 270 15.89 -10.80 -0.73
C GLN A 270 15.48 -9.92 -1.91
N TYR A 271 14.18 -9.59 -2.04
CA TYR A 271 13.66 -8.96 -3.25
C TYR A 271 13.01 -7.60 -3.00
N ILE A 272 12.20 -7.46 -1.94
CA ILE A 272 11.42 -6.22 -1.73
C ILE A 272 12.30 -5.12 -1.12
N TYR A 273 12.87 -5.36 0.07
CA TYR A 273 13.63 -4.33 0.78
C TYR A 273 14.88 -3.89 0.03
N PRO A 274 15.71 -4.78 -0.56
CA PRO A 274 16.87 -4.35 -1.33
C PRO A 274 16.48 -3.49 -2.53
N THR A 275 15.37 -3.81 -3.22
CA THR A 275 14.88 -2.99 -4.34
C THR A 275 14.51 -1.59 -3.87
N ILE A 276 13.78 -1.46 -2.75
CA ILE A 276 13.39 -0.17 -2.18
C ILE A 276 14.65 0.64 -1.80
N ILE A 277 15.56 0.04 -1.04
CA ILE A 277 16.77 0.69 -0.53
C ILE A 277 17.68 1.14 -1.69
N ASN A 278 17.96 0.25 -2.65
CA ASN A 278 18.80 0.57 -3.80
C ASN A 278 18.17 1.68 -4.67
N THR A 279 16.85 1.63 -4.88
CA THR A 279 16.14 2.65 -5.67
C THR A 279 16.17 4.01 -4.96
N GLU A 280 16.01 4.06 -3.64
CA GLU A 280 16.14 5.32 -2.89
C GLU A 280 17.58 5.88 -2.97
N ARG A 281 18.60 5.02 -2.92
CA ARG A 281 20.00 5.44 -3.04
C ARG A 281 20.35 5.94 -4.44
N GLU A 282 19.92 5.23 -5.47
CA GLU A 282 20.34 5.48 -6.86
C GLU A 282 19.46 6.51 -7.57
N GLU A 283 18.15 6.44 -7.36
CA GLU A 283 17.17 7.30 -8.04
C GLU A 283 16.64 8.44 -7.16
N LYS A 284 16.95 8.43 -5.85
CA LYS A 284 16.57 9.49 -4.89
C LYS A 284 15.07 9.78 -4.90
N SER A 285 14.25 8.73 -5.01
CA SER A 285 12.78 8.80 -5.15
C SER A 285 12.13 9.69 -4.09
N MET A 286 12.43 9.47 -2.81
CA MET A 286 11.88 10.26 -1.70
C MET A 286 12.38 11.70 -1.75
N ALA A 287 13.69 11.93 -1.93
CA ALA A 287 14.24 13.28 -1.97
C ALA A 287 13.64 14.12 -3.12
N ASN A 288 13.51 13.53 -4.31
CA ASN A 288 12.86 14.17 -5.46
C ASN A 288 11.40 14.53 -5.17
N TRP A 289 10.66 13.66 -4.48
CA TRP A 289 9.29 13.95 -4.08
C TRP A 289 9.21 15.03 -2.98
N LEU A 290 10.11 15.03 -1.99
CA LEU A 290 10.15 16.04 -0.93
C LEU A 290 10.32 17.46 -1.50
N ASN A 291 11.08 17.61 -2.59
CA ASN A 291 11.25 18.89 -3.29
C ASN A 291 9.95 19.43 -3.91
N THR A 292 8.89 18.61 -4.01
CA THR A 292 7.57 19.04 -4.50
C THR A 292 6.65 19.55 -3.38
N LEU A 293 7.00 19.34 -2.11
CA LEU A 293 6.18 19.79 -0.97
C LEU A 293 5.86 21.31 -0.98
N PRO A 294 6.78 22.22 -1.37
CA PRO A 294 6.47 23.64 -1.44
C PRO A 294 5.37 24.04 -2.44
N ILE A 295 5.02 23.16 -3.40
CA ILE A 295 3.99 23.43 -4.41
C ILE A 295 2.58 23.32 -3.81
N HIS A 296 2.43 22.56 -2.72
CA HIS A 296 1.15 22.34 -2.08
C HIS A 296 0.72 23.57 -1.28
N ASP A 297 -0.54 23.96 -1.46
CA ASP A 297 -1.13 25.05 -0.70
C ASP A 297 -1.81 24.50 0.56
N PHE A 298 -1.10 24.60 1.68
CA PHE A 298 -1.57 24.14 2.98
C PHE A 298 -2.43 25.17 3.71
N ASN A 299 -2.55 26.40 3.21
CA ASN A 299 -3.26 27.48 3.90
C ASN A 299 -4.59 27.81 3.22
N SER A 300 -4.69 27.72 1.89
CA SER A 300 -5.94 28.05 1.21
C SER A 300 -7.02 27.00 1.47
N SER A 301 -8.22 27.52 1.74
CA SER A 301 -9.45 26.76 1.54
C SER A 301 -9.80 26.86 0.05
N ALA A 302 -10.37 25.82 -0.55
CA ALA A 302 -10.71 25.80 -1.98
C ALA A 302 -11.65 26.94 -2.45
N VAL A 303 -12.19 27.73 -1.53
CA VAL A 303 -12.91 28.98 -1.82
C VAL A 303 -12.01 30.01 -2.49
N GLU A 304 -10.72 30.11 -2.13
CA GLU A 304 -9.78 31.10 -2.69
C GLU A 304 -9.22 30.70 -4.08
N MET A 305 -9.01 29.40 -4.32
CA MET A 305 -8.53 28.91 -5.63
C MET A 305 -9.55 29.09 -6.76
N GLN A 306 -10.86 29.07 -6.46
CA GLN A 306 -11.90 29.35 -7.47
C GLN A 306 -11.99 30.84 -7.83
N THR A 307 -11.69 31.74 -6.90
CA THR A 307 -11.65 33.19 -7.15
C THR A 307 -10.42 33.58 -7.99
N ASN A 308 -9.25 33.00 -7.72
CA ASN A 308 -8.04 33.29 -8.49
C ASN A 308 -8.13 32.80 -9.95
N ASN A 309 -8.77 31.66 -10.19
CA ASN A 309 -9.03 31.16 -11.56
C ASN A 309 -10.13 31.93 -12.32
N LYS A 310 -11.01 32.66 -11.61
CA LYS A 310 -11.98 33.56 -12.25
C LYS A 310 -11.38 34.94 -12.57
N ASN A 311 -10.39 35.38 -11.82
CA ASN A 311 -9.70 36.66 -12.06
C ASN A 311 -8.54 36.54 -13.06
N SER A 312 -8.17 35.32 -13.46
CA SER A 312 -7.09 35.04 -14.43
C SER A 312 -7.62 34.56 -15.80
N LYS A 313 -8.91 34.77 -16.08
CA LYS A 313 -9.54 34.54 -17.39
C LYS A 313 -10.15 35.81 -17.93
#